data_AF-A0A3Q4ANQ1-F1
#
_entry.id   AF-A0A3Q4ANQ1-F1
#
_cell.length_a   1.000
_cell.length_b   1.000
_cell.length_c   1.000
_cell.angle_alpha   90.00
_cell.angle_beta   90.00
_cell.angle_gamma   90.00
#
_symmetry.space_group_name_H-M   'P 1'
#
loop_
_entity.id
_entity.type
_entity.pdbx_description
1 polymer ?
#
loop_
_entity_poly.entity_id
_entity_poly.type
_entity_poly.pdbx_seq_one_letter_code
_entity_poly.pdbx_strand_id
1 'polypeptide(L)'
;VLLSALSFEPDICKAARKYDPSYIQFGISWSGTEDEPRPQCVVCGEMLSNECMKPSHLKQHLTTKHTELKDKAVDFLVRKREDLKQSKSRIHSCVTPIVKAQEASCSASLLMARSGKPHTIGKQLCLPLVKEMVKRLLTIPLSNNTMSHPIVDMASYTQHQLLERIKSSPFFSLQLDESTDVTNAALLLVFVGYRYDSSLQEDILFCGKLPTRASLCHQADTPEAKWTHCFLHREIFAVIEVDHVQLLYYSEVRWLSRGLVLKLLFELRNEVFSFLSQKKKSPLAHYYSNMNFTVKITYPCDIFSLLDQLNISLQGRNSNIFFVADKVQVFRRKLALWTKRAQEKRMDVLPLLSDILETSPQVKISDSVSQHLPQLAEKSDEYSPVDFGPIFFFRRFPPTALKSCSGRKLDLGSFWIAVSKEYPCLALRTVKLLPFMTTYLCESGFSIVATTKTKV
;
A
#
# COMPACT_ATOMS: atom_id res chain seq x y z
N VAL A 1 49.87 -7.47 -19.16
CA VAL A 1 49.85 -8.38 -20.34
C VAL A 1 48.42 -8.89 -20.44
N LEU A 2 47.55 -8.14 -21.14
CA LEU A 2 47.14 -8.39 -22.54
C LEU A 2 46.43 -9.75 -22.63
N LEU A 3 45.22 -9.95 -23.15
CA LEU A 3 44.34 -9.21 -24.06
C LEU A 3 43.02 -9.99 -24.16
N SER A 4 41.90 -9.31 -24.40
CA SER A 4 40.70 -9.71 -25.17
C SER A 4 39.45 -9.04 -24.58
N ALA A 5 39.40 -7.71 -24.60
CA ALA A 5 38.59 -7.03 -25.61
C ALA A 5 38.46 -7.79 -26.94
N LEU A 6 37.31 -8.42 -27.15
CA LEU A 6 36.74 -8.65 -28.47
C LEU A 6 35.26 -8.26 -28.43
N SER A 7 34.99 -7.15 -29.09
CA SER A 7 33.82 -6.95 -29.94
C SER A 7 32.45 -6.82 -29.26
N PHE A 8 32.23 -5.67 -28.63
CA PHE A 8 30.93 -5.01 -28.73
C PHE A 8 30.79 -4.54 -30.19
N GLU A 9 30.33 -5.43 -31.07
CA GLU A 9 29.66 -4.94 -32.27
C GLU A 9 28.33 -4.33 -31.80
N PRO A 10 27.99 -3.09 -32.18
CA PRO A 10 26.61 -2.67 -32.06
C PRO A 10 25.82 -3.61 -32.96
N ASP A 11 25.03 -4.49 -32.36
CA ASP A 11 23.98 -5.19 -33.08
C ASP A 11 23.22 -4.10 -33.83
N ILE A 12 23.40 -4.06 -35.15
CA ILE A 12 22.53 -3.29 -36.04
C ILE A 12 21.18 -3.87 -35.73
N CYS A 13 20.40 -3.12 -34.95
CA CYS A 13 19.07 -3.48 -34.53
C CYS A 13 18.25 -3.56 -35.82
N LYS A 14 18.25 -4.75 -36.45
CA LYS A 14 17.44 -5.05 -37.61
C LYS A 14 16.02 -4.78 -37.14
N ALA A 15 15.41 -3.71 -37.64
CA ALA A 15 14.06 -3.34 -37.25
C ALA A 15 13.16 -4.57 -37.38
N ALA A 16 12.76 -5.14 -36.25
CA ALA A 16 11.91 -6.30 -36.21
C ALA A 16 10.56 -5.90 -36.82
N ARG A 17 10.15 -6.61 -37.87
CA ARG A 17 8.85 -6.38 -38.49
C ARG A 17 7.78 -6.72 -37.47
N LYS A 18 6.90 -5.76 -37.20
CA LYS A 18 5.72 -5.97 -36.36
C LYS A 18 4.75 -6.92 -37.06
N TYR A 19 4.04 -7.70 -36.26
CA TYR A 19 2.99 -8.58 -36.76
C TYR A 19 1.75 -7.78 -37.15
N ASP A 20 1.15 -8.12 -38.30
CA ASP A 20 -0.13 -7.55 -38.74
C ASP A 20 -1.24 -8.62 -38.65
N PRO A 21 -2.38 -8.32 -38.00
CA PRO A 21 -3.51 -9.24 -37.90
C PRO A 21 -4.01 -9.79 -39.24
N SER A 22 -3.89 -9.03 -40.33
CA SER A 22 -4.29 -9.45 -41.68
C SER A 22 -3.49 -10.63 -42.20
N TYR A 23 -2.31 -10.93 -41.63
CA TYR A 23 -1.48 -12.06 -42.05
C TYR A 23 -2.13 -13.43 -41.81
N ILE A 24 -3.23 -13.48 -41.07
CA ILE A 24 -4.06 -14.68 -40.96
C ILE A 24 -4.58 -15.16 -42.32
N GLN A 25 -4.76 -14.26 -43.29
CA GLN A 25 -5.14 -14.61 -44.67
C GLN A 25 -4.08 -15.45 -45.39
N PHE A 26 -2.82 -15.41 -44.92
CA PHE A 26 -1.72 -16.24 -45.40
C PHE A 26 -1.50 -17.47 -44.50
N GLY A 27 -2.39 -17.73 -43.55
CA GLY A 27 -2.27 -18.84 -42.60
C GLY A 27 -1.21 -18.61 -41.52
N ILE A 28 -0.89 -17.36 -41.21
CA ILE A 28 0.16 -16.99 -40.27
C ILE A 28 -0.45 -16.36 -39.03
N SER A 29 0.05 -16.80 -37.88
CA SER A 29 -0.17 -16.23 -36.55
C SER A 29 1.19 -15.80 -35.96
N TRP A 30 1.24 -15.43 -34.69
CA TRP A 30 2.51 -15.09 -34.04
C TRP A 30 2.61 -15.63 -32.62
N SER A 31 3.84 -15.68 -32.12
CA SER A 31 4.20 -15.99 -30.73
C SER A 31 5.39 -15.13 -30.29
N GLY A 32 5.62 -14.98 -29.00
CA GLY A 32 6.66 -14.09 -28.45
C GLY A 32 6.08 -12.87 -27.73
N THR A 33 6.90 -11.83 -27.55
CA THR A 33 6.48 -10.54 -26.98
C THR A 33 6.10 -9.55 -28.08
N GLU A 34 5.39 -8.47 -27.74
CA GLU A 34 5.02 -7.42 -28.72
C GLU A 34 6.25 -6.77 -29.38
N ASP A 35 7.36 -6.70 -28.65
CA ASP A 35 8.62 -6.13 -29.13
C ASP A 35 9.40 -7.09 -30.05
N GLU A 36 9.17 -8.40 -29.97
CA GLU A 36 9.87 -9.42 -30.77
C GLU A 36 8.92 -10.54 -31.27
N PRO A 37 7.97 -10.24 -32.16
CA PRO A 37 7.01 -11.22 -32.64
C PRO A 37 7.65 -12.22 -33.60
N ARG A 38 7.40 -13.50 -33.36
CA ARG A 38 7.83 -14.63 -34.19
C ARG A 38 6.66 -15.19 -35.00
N PRO A 39 6.68 -15.08 -36.34
CA PRO A 39 5.60 -15.57 -37.18
C PRO A 39 5.51 -17.10 -37.11
N GLN A 40 4.30 -17.63 -36.99
CA GLN A 40 4.04 -19.06 -36.88
C GLN A 40 2.92 -19.49 -37.83
N CYS A 41 3.18 -20.51 -38.65
CA CYS A 41 2.16 -21.11 -39.51
C CYS A 41 1.08 -21.83 -38.68
N VAL A 42 -0.20 -21.54 -38.96
CA VAL A 42 -1.34 -22.14 -38.23
C VAL A 42 -1.66 -23.57 -38.67
N VAL A 43 -1.07 -24.01 -39.78
CA VAL A 43 -1.34 -25.32 -40.41
C VAL A 43 -0.30 -26.35 -39.97
N CYS A 44 0.98 -26.07 -40.19
CA CYS A 44 2.09 -26.97 -39.82
C CYS A 44 2.73 -26.63 -38.47
N GLY A 45 2.43 -25.47 -37.88
CA GLY A 45 3.03 -25.03 -36.62
C GLY A 45 4.47 -24.52 -36.72
N GLU A 46 5.06 -24.48 -37.93
CA GLU A 46 6.44 -24.03 -38.18
C GLU A 46 6.64 -22.56 -37.74
N MET A 47 7.72 -22.32 -37.00
CA MET A 47 8.16 -20.98 -36.62
C MET A 47 9.05 -20.42 -37.73
N LEU A 48 8.61 -19.32 -38.32
CA LEU A 48 9.33 -18.63 -39.38
C LEU A 48 10.21 -17.53 -38.79
N SER A 49 11.29 -17.16 -39.48
CA SER A 49 12.12 -16.03 -39.06
C SER A 49 11.35 -14.70 -39.23
N ASN A 50 11.72 -13.67 -38.47
CA ASN A 50 11.09 -12.35 -38.60
C ASN A 50 11.26 -11.77 -40.03
N GLU A 51 12.35 -12.09 -40.72
CA GLU A 51 12.62 -11.70 -42.11
C GLU A 51 11.57 -12.25 -43.10
N CYS A 52 10.89 -13.36 -42.75
CA CYS A 52 9.81 -13.94 -43.53
C CYS A 52 8.48 -13.18 -43.43
N MET A 53 8.32 -12.17 -42.54
CA MET A 53 7.07 -11.40 -42.39
C MET A 53 6.69 -10.51 -43.60
N LYS A 54 7.42 -10.58 -44.71
CA LYS A 54 6.98 -9.96 -45.97
C LYS A 54 5.77 -10.71 -46.54
N PRO A 55 4.67 -10.03 -46.92
CA PRO A 55 3.47 -10.70 -47.45
C PRO A 55 3.74 -11.66 -48.61
N SER A 56 4.71 -11.34 -49.49
CA SER A 56 5.13 -12.23 -50.57
C SER A 56 5.73 -13.56 -50.08
N HIS A 57 6.54 -13.52 -49.01
CA HIS A 57 7.16 -14.71 -48.43
C HIS A 57 6.14 -15.55 -47.63
N LEU A 58 5.23 -14.89 -46.90
CA LEU A 58 4.15 -15.59 -46.18
C LEU A 58 3.18 -16.27 -47.16
N LYS A 59 2.80 -15.58 -48.23
CA LYS A 59 1.99 -16.15 -49.32
C LYS A 59 2.73 -17.30 -50.01
N GLN A 60 4.02 -17.16 -50.27
CA GLN A 60 4.85 -18.20 -50.86
C GLN A 60 4.91 -19.45 -49.96
N HIS A 61 5.09 -19.29 -48.65
CA HIS A 61 5.05 -20.39 -47.69
C HIS A 61 3.74 -21.17 -47.79
N LEU A 62 2.59 -20.47 -47.76
CA LEU A 62 1.29 -21.11 -47.93
C LEU A 62 1.17 -21.83 -49.28
N THR A 63 1.58 -21.20 -50.38
CA THR A 63 1.44 -21.81 -51.71
C THR A 63 2.40 -22.96 -51.99
N THR A 64 3.55 -23.02 -51.31
CA THR A 64 4.58 -24.05 -51.57
C THR A 64 4.51 -25.22 -50.60
N LYS A 65 4.22 -24.96 -49.32
CA LYS A 65 4.14 -25.99 -48.27
C LYS A 65 2.71 -26.52 -48.08
N HIS A 66 1.71 -25.75 -48.48
CA HIS A 66 0.28 -26.05 -48.27
C HIS A 66 -0.52 -25.77 -49.54
N THR A 67 -0.11 -26.41 -50.64
CA THR A 67 -0.68 -26.26 -51.98
C THR A 67 -2.21 -26.40 -52.03
N GLU A 68 -2.75 -27.27 -51.19
CA GLU A 68 -4.16 -27.61 -51.01
C GLU A 68 -4.99 -26.56 -50.25
N LEU A 69 -4.34 -25.52 -49.72
CA LEU A 69 -4.97 -24.45 -48.93
C LEU A 69 -4.96 -23.09 -49.62
N LYS A 70 -4.47 -23.02 -50.87
CA LYS A 70 -4.29 -21.77 -51.64
C LYS A 70 -5.59 -20.97 -51.82
N ASP A 71 -6.73 -21.65 -51.92
CA ASP A 71 -8.05 -21.05 -52.21
C ASP A 71 -9.08 -21.25 -51.09
N LYS A 72 -8.65 -21.66 -49.89
CA LYS A 72 -9.57 -21.85 -48.75
C LYS A 72 -9.95 -20.52 -48.11
N ALA A 73 -11.19 -20.43 -47.64
CA ALA A 73 -11.70 -19.26 -46.93
C ALA A 73 -10.89 -18.94 -45.67
N VAL A 74 -10.74 -17.66 -45.35
CA VAL A 74 -9.98 -17.16 -44.18
C VAL A 74 -10.50 -17.78 -42.87
N ASP A 75 -11.81 -18.03 -42.77
CA ASP A 75 -12.43 -18.67 -41.59
C ASP A 75 -11.85 -20.06 -41.29
N PHE A 76 -11.44 -20.81 -42.31
CA PHE A 76 -10.77 -22.10 -42.13
C PHE A 76 -9.42 -21.94 -41.43
N LEU A 77 -8.66 -20.92 -41.82
CA LEU A 77 -7.34 -20.60 -41.23
C LEU A 77 -7.49 -20.03 -39.81
N VAL A 78 -8.54 -19.25 -39.56
CA VAL A 78 -8.89 -18.77 -38.21
C VAL A 78 -9.21 -19.95 -37.28
N ARG A 79 -10.01 -20.93 -37.74
CA ARG A 79 -10.27 -22.15 -36.94
C ARG A 79 -9.00 -22.93 -36.64
N LYS A 80 -8.13 -23.12 -37.64
CA LYS A 80 -6.83 -23.78 -37.45
C LYS A 80 -5.93 -23.09 -36.44
N ARG A 81 -5.96 -21.75 -36.38
CA ARG A 81 -5.26 -20.98 -35.35
C ARG A 81 -5.77 -21.30 -33.94
N GLU A 82 -7.08 -21.36 -33.76
CA GLU A 82 -7.68 -21.66 -32.45
C GLU A 82 -7.40 -23.12 -32.04
N ASP A 83 -7.44 -24.07 -32.98
CA ASP A 83 -7.03 -25.46 -32.75
C ASP A 83 -5.57 -25.54 -32.27
N LEU A 84 -4.66 -24.79 -32.90
CA LEU A 84 -3.25 -24.73 -32.53
C LEU A 84 -3.02 -24.07 -31.16
N LYS A 85 -3.79 -23.05 -30.80
CA LYS A 85 -3.74 -22.44 -29.47
C LYS A 85 -4.23 -23.42 -28.40
N GLN A 86 -5.31 -24.13 -28.68
CA GLN A 86 -5.90 -25.09 -27.76
C GLN A 86 -4.98 -26.33 -27.57
N SER A 87 -4.29 -26.79 -28.61
CA SER A 87 -3.31 -27.87 -28.48
C SER A 87 -2.10 -27.46 -27.63
N LYS A 88 -1.58 -26.24 -27.83
CA LYS A 88 -0.50 -25.68 -26.99
C LYS A 88 -0.91 -25.50 -25.53
N SER A 89 -2.13 -25.06 -25.24
CA SER A 89 -2.60 -24.92 -23.85
C SER A 89 -2.68 -26.27 -23.14
N ARG A 90 -3.15 -27.31 -23.84
CA ARG A 90 -3.20 -28.69 -23.33
C ARG A 90 -1.80 -29.24 -23.05
N ILE A 91 -0.83 -29.00 -23.93
CA ILE A 91 0.57 -29.41 -23.71
C ILE A 91 1.18 -28.64 -22.53
N HIS A 92 0.99 -27.32 -22.44
CA HIS A 92 1.51 -26.51 -21.32
C HIS A 92 0.91 -26.94 -19.96
N SER A 93 -0.38 -27.32 -19.94
CA SER A 93 -1.03 -27.86 -18.73
C SER A 93 -0.48 -29.23 -18.31
N CYS A 94 0.09 -30.01 -19.23
CA CYS A 94 0.75 -31.28 -18.92
C CYS A 94 2.22 -31.09 -18.50
N VAL A 95 2.94 -30.11 -19.04
CA VAL A 95 4.39 -29.95 -18.81
C VAL A 95 4.71 -29.25 -17.50
N THR A 96 3.93 -28.25 -17.07
CA THR A 96 4.20 -27.50 -15.82
C THR A 96 4.14 -28.35 -14.54
N PRO A 97 3.22 -29.32 -14.38
CA PRO A 97 3.26 -30.28 -13.27
C PRO A 97 4.47 -31.21 -13.33
N ILE A 98 4.91 -31.60 -14.53
CA ILE A 98 6.05 -32.50 -14.75
C ILE A 98 7.36 -31.83 -14.32
N VAL A 99 7.56 -30.55 -14.64
CA VAL A 99 8.77 -29.81 -14.25
C VAL A 99 8.88 -29.70 -12.73
N LYS A 100 7.79 -29.36 -12.03
CA LYS A 100 7.78 -29.26 -10.55
C LYS A 100 7.91 -30.63 -9.87
N ALA A 101 7.29 -31.67 -10.44
CA ALA A 101 7.46 -33.03 -9.95
C ALA A 101 8.92 -33.52 -10.11
N GLN A 102 9.57 -33.12 -11.21
CA GLN A 102 10.98 -33.42 -11.46
C GLN A 102 11.91 -32.70 -10.47
N GLU A 103 11.67 -31.42 -10.18
CA GLU A 103 12.42 -30.67 -9.15
C GLU A 103 12.32 -31.30 -7.76
N ALA A 104 11.11 -31.71 -7.36
CA ALA A 104 10.88 -32.41 -6.11
C ALA A 104 11.59 -33.78 -6.08
N SER A 105 11.57 -34.51 -7.20
CA SER A 105 12.26 -35.81 -7.35
C SER A 105 13.79 -35.65 -7.25
N CYS A 106 14.37 -34.64 -7.91
CA CYS A 106 15.79 -34.31 -7.82
C CYS A 106 16.19 -33.91 -6.39
N SER A 107 15.37 -33.12 -5.70
CA SER A 107 15.61 -32.70 -4.31
C SER A 107 15.60 -33.90 -3.35
N ALA A 108 14.63 -34.80 -3.51
CA ALA A 108 14.57 -36.04 -2.73
C ALA A 108 15.80 -36.92 -2.97
N SER A 109 16.22 -37.05 -4.24
CA SER A 109 17.41 -37.81 -4.61
C SER A 109 18.70 -37.23 -4.01
N LEU A 110 18.84 -35.90 -3.99
CA LEU A 110 19.97 -35.20 -3.38
C LEU A 110 20.06 -35.43 -1.87
N LEU A 111 18.93 -35.38 -1.16
CA LEU A 111 18.89 -35.65 0.28
C LEU A 111 19.26 -37.10 0.62
N MET A 112 18.81 -38.05 -0.19
CA MET A 112 19.19 -39.46 -0.06
C MET A 112 20.68 -39.68 -0.30
N ALA A 113 21.24 -39.03 -1.33
CA ALA A 113 22.67 -39.09 -1.62
C ALA A 113 23.51 -38.48 -0.48
N ARG A 114 23.11 -37.31 0.03
CA ARG A 114 23.80 -36.62 1.15
C ARG A 114 23.75 -37.41 2.46
N SER A 115 22.72 -38.21 2.68
CA SER A 115 22.57 -39.04 3.88
C SER A 115 23.20 -40.43 3.75
N GLY A 116 23.83 -40.75 2.60
CA GLY A 116 24.49 -42.03 2.36
C GLY A 116 23.53 -43.23 2.37
N LYS A 117 22.24 -43.00 2.10
CA LYS A 117 21.21 -44.05 2.20
C LYS A 117 20.99 -44.72 0.82
N PRO A 118 20.75 -46.04 0.78
CA PRO A 118 20.40 -46.73 -0.47
C PRO A 118 19.11 -46.16 -1.08
N HIS A 119 19.11 -45.98 -2.40
CA HIS A 119 17.93 -45.52 -3.16
C HIS A 119 16.69 -46.42 -2.96
N THR A 120 16.91 -47.68 -2.58
CA THR A 120 15.89 -48.68 -2.25
C THR A 120 14.95 -48.22 -1.13
N ILE A 121 15.47 -47.50 -0.13
CA ILE A 121 14.67 -46.96 1.00
C ILE A 121 13.63 -45.95 0.51
N GLY A 122 14.03 -45.08 -0.44
CA GLY A 122 13.16 -44.07 -1.02
C GLY A 122 11.97 -44.69 -1.75
N LYS A 123 12.23 -45.76 -2.52
CA LYS A 123 11.18 -46.46 -3.27
C LYS A 123 10.27 -47.33 -2.39
N GLN A 124 10.83 -48.02 -1.40
CA GLN A 124 10.09 -49.01 -0.59
C GLN A 124 9.36 -48.40 0.61
N LEU A 125 9.86 -47.29 1.18
CA LEU A 125 9.29 -46.69 2.40
C LEU A 125 8.80 -45.26 2.17
N CYS A 126 9.62 -44.39 1.57
CA CYS A 126 9.26 -42.98 1.43
C CYS A 126 8.14 -42.76 0.41
N LEU A 127 8.20 -43.41 -0.76
CA LEU A 127 7.19 -43.24 -1.81
C LEU A 127 5.78 -43.71 -1.36
N PRO A 128 5.61 -44.90 -0.73
CA PRO A 128 4.31 -45.29 -0.18
C PRO A 128 3.82 -44.35 0.92
N LEU A 129 4.70 -43.90 1.82
CA LEU A 129 4.36 -42.98 2.90
C LEU A 129 3.87 -41.63 2.36
N VAL A 130 4.60 -41.03 1.41
CA VAL A 130 4.21 -39.75 0.81
C VAL A 130 2.89 -39.89 0.04
N LYS A 131 2.69 -40.99 -0.70
CA LYS A 131 1.42 -41.26 -1.38
C LYS A 131 0.25 -41.35 -0.39
N GLU A 132 0.44 -42.01 0.73
CA GLU A 132 -0.59 -42.13 1.77
C GLU A 132 -0.86 -40.79 2.46
N MET A 133 0.19 -39.99 2.76
CA MET A 133 0.04 -38.65 3.32
C MET A 133 -0.71 -37.71 2.37
N VAL A 134 -0.35 -37.68 1.09
CA VAL A 134 -1.02 -36.86 0.08
C VAL A 134 -2.46 -37.30 -0.11
N LYS A 135 -2.73 -38.61 -0.15
CA LYS A 135 -4.10 -39.15 -0.23
C LYS A 135 -4.95 -38.68 0.95
N ARG A 136 -4.41 -38.71 2.17
CA ARG A 136 -5.09 -38.22 3.38
C ARG A 136 -5.33 -36.71 3.38
N LEU A 137 -4.37 -35.93 2.87
CA LEU A 137 -4.54 -34.48 2.72
C LEU A 137 -5.60 -34.13 1.67
N LEU A 138 -5.68 -34.90 0.58
CA LEU A 138 -6.69 -34.73 -0.47
C LEU A 138 -8.09 -35.20 -0.05
N THR A 139 -8.20 -36.06 0.97
CA THR A 139 -9.51 -36.45 1.54
C THR A 139 -10.10 -35.42 2.50
N ILE A 140 -9.37 -34.37 2.88
CA ILE A 140 -9.92 -33.25 3.64
C ILE A 140 -10.82 -32.46 2.67
N PRO A 141 -12.15 -32.39 2.91
CA PRO A 141 -13.02 -31.65 2.01
C PRO A 141 -12.67 -30.16 2.09
N LEU A 142 -12.15 -29.60 0.99
CA LEU A 142 -11.87 -28.16 0.84
C LEU A 142 -13.13 -27.40 0.39
N SER A 143 -14.32 -27.82 0.86
CA SER A 143 -15.55 -27.06 0.56
C SER A 143 -15.58 -25.80 1.42
N ASN A 144 -16.16 -24.71 0.90
CA ASN A 144 -16.31 -23.46 1.67
C ASN A 144 -16.98 -23.68 3.04
N ASN A 145 -17.92 -24.65 3.12
CA ASN A 145 -18.63 -24.99 4.35
C ASN A 145 -17.81 -25.88 5.30
N THR A 146 -16.82 -26.61 4.79
CA THR A 146 -15.94 -27.45 5.61
C THR A 146 -14.76 -26.65 6.16
N MET A 147 -14.29 -25.64 5.44
CA MET A 147 -13.21 -24.75 5.87
C MET A 147 -13.68 -23.64 6.82
N SER A 148 -14.98 -23.29 6.82
CA SER A 148 -15.52 -22.24 7.69
C SER A 148 -15.40 -22.59 9.17
N HIS A 149 -15.74 -23.83 9.56
CA HIS A 149 -15.70 -24.26 10.96
C HIS A 149 -14.30 -24.19 11.59
N PRO A 150 -13.23 -24.77 10.99
CA PRO A 150 -11.88 -24.61 11.50
C PRO A 150 -11.41 -23.16 11.57
N ILE A 151 -11.82 -22.30 10.62
CA ILE A 151 -11.48 -20.87 10.65
C ILE A 151 -12.16 -20.18 11.84
N VAL A 152 -13.45 -20.46 12.08
CA VAL A 152 -14.18 -19.91 13.24
C VAL A 152 -13.56 -20.42 14.55
N ASP A 153 -13.29 -21.71 14.66
CA ASP A 153 -12.70 -22.30 15.86
C ASP A 153 -11.31 -21.73 16.15
N MET A 154 -10.45 -21.60 15.13
CA MET A 154 -9.14 -20.95 15.27
C MET A 154 -9.29 -19.47 15.63
N ALA A 155 -10.22 -18.74 15.02
CA ALA A 155 -10.46 -17.34 15.35
C ALA A 155 -10.92 -17.18 16.81
N SER A 156 -11.84 -18.03 17.28
CA SER A 156 -12.29 -18.04 18.68
C SER A 156 -11.16 -18.41 19.64
N TYR A 157 -10.32 -19.39 19.28
CA TYR A 157 -9.13 -19.73 20.08
C TYR A 157 -8.15 -18.57 20.15
N THR A 158 -7.80 -17.94 19.03
CA THR A 158 -6.90 -16.79 18.97
C THR A 158 -7.47 -15.60 19.75
N GLN A 159 -8.76 -15.33 19.63
CA GLN A 159 -9.45 -14.28 20.40
C GLN A 159 -9.37 -14.56 21.91
N HIS A 160 -9.61 -15.79 22.34
CA HIS A 160 -9.49 -16.17 23.74
C HIS A 160 -8.06 -15.97 24.25
N GLN A 161 -7.05 -16.40 23.50
CA GLN A 161 -5.64 -16.18 23.86
C GLN A 161 -5.32 -14.69 23.99
N LEU A 162 -5.76 -13.87 23.03
CA LEU A 162 -5.55 -12.42 23.06
C LEU A 162 -6.21 -11.79 24.30
N LEU A 163 -7.45 -12.14 24.61
CA LEU A 163 -8.16 -11.61 25.79
C LEU A 163 -7.46 -11.95 27.10
N GLU A 164 -6.98 -13.19 27.25
CA GLU A 164 -6.23 -13.59 28.45
C GLU A 164 -4.91 -12.79 28.59
N ARG A 165 -4.22 -12.53 27.46
CA ARG A 165 -3.02 -11.68 27.48
C ARG A 165 -3.34 -10.25 27.88
N ILE A 166 -4.41 -9.65 27.33
CA ILE A 166 -4.83 -8.28 27.67
C ILE A 166 -5.20 -8.18 29.15
N LYS A 167 -5.98 -9.13 29.68
CA LYS A 167 -6.36 -9.18 31.10
C LYS A 167 -5.14 -9.31 32.02
N SER A 168 -4.11 -10.05 31.59
CA SER A 168 -2.85 -10.17 32.35
C SER A 168 -1.96 -8.92 32.28
N SER A 169 -2.24 -8.02 31.32
CA SER A 169 -1.44 -6.81 31.13
C SER A 169 -1.81 -5.75 32.18
N PRO A 170 -0.81 -5.09 32.81
CA PRO A 170 -1.06 -4.05 33.80
C PRO A 170 -1.69 -2.76 33.23
N PHE A 171 -1.63 -2.60 31.91
CA PHE A 171 -2.25 -1.50 31.16
C PHE A 171 -2.39 -1.92 29.69
N PHE A 172 -3.34 -1.33 29.00
CA PHE A 172 -3.50 -1.46 27.56
C PHE A 172 -4.03 -0.14 27.01
N SER A 173 -3.89 0.04 25.71
CA SER A 173 -4.49 1.12 24.94
C SER A 173 -5.43 0.52 23.90
N LEU A 174 -6.42 1.30 23.51
CA LEU A 174 -7.29 0.96 22.40
C LEU A 174 -7.18 2.06 21.35
N GLN A 175 -7.09 1.65 20.09
CA GLN A 175 -7.23 2.54 18.95
C GLN A 175 -8.46 2.14 18.18
N LEU A 176 -9.38 3.11 18.06
CA LEU A 176 -10.64 2.96 17.37
C LEU A 176 -10.55 3.72 16.06
N ASP A 177 -10.99 3.08 14.99
CA ASP A 177 -11.06 3.72 13.68
C ASP A 177 -12.31 3.31 12.92
N GLU A 178 -12.90 4.27 12.22
CA GLU A 178 -14.10 4.08 11.42
C GLU A 178 -13.71 3.91 9.95
N SER A 179 -14.31 2.93 9.30
CA SER A 179 -14.14 2.73 7.87
C SER A 179 -15.40 2.29 7.17
N THR A 180 -15.31 2.11 5.86
CA THR A 180 -16.41 1.61 5.04
C THR A 180 -16.03 0.31 4.34
N ASP A 181 -16.96 -0.65 4.35
CA ASP A 181 -16.84 -1.88 3.55
C ASP A 181 -17.23 -1.65 2.08
N VAL A 182 -17.13 -2.70 1.25
CA VAL A 182 -17.48 -2.63 -0.19
C VAL A 182 -18.97 -2.36 -0.43
N THR A 183 -19.81 -2.51 0.59
CA THR A 183 -21.25 -2.19 0.57
C THR A 183 -21.55 -0.81 1.15
N ASN A 184 -20.51 -0.02 1.43
CA ASN A 184 -20.60 1.29 2.06
C ASN A 184 -21.19 1.28 3.48
N ALA A 185 -21.15 0.12 4.14
CA ALA A 185 -21.51 -0.01 5.55
C ALA A 185 -20.33 0.43 6.43
N ALA A 186 -20.64 1.18 7.49
CA ALA A 186 -19.64 1.61 8.45
C ALA A 186 -19.10 0.42 9.26
N LEU A 187 -17.78 0.30 9.33
CA LEU A 187 -17.04 -0.68 10.10
C LEU A 187 -16.25 0.03 11.19
N LEU A 188 -16.35 -0.46 12.41
CA LEU A 188 -15.46 -0.11 13.50
C LEU A 188 -14.33 -1.12 13.57
N LEU A 189 -13.10 -0.65 13.44
CA LEU A 189 -11.88 -1.40 13.73
C LEU A 189 -11.35 -0.97 15.09
N VAL A 190 -11.04 -1.97 15.92
CA VAL A 190 -10.44 -1.75 17.23
C VAL A 190 -9.13 -2.51 17.29
N PHE A 191 -8.05 -1.78 17.51
CA PHE A 191 -6.73 -2.31 17.78
C PHE A 191 -6.42 -2.16 19.27
N VAL A 192 -5.58 -3.06 19.80
CA VAL A 192 -5.17 -3.06 21.20
C VAL A 192 -3.66 -3.14 21.31
N GLY A 193 -3.08 -2.21 22.08
CA GLY A 193 -1.67 -2.22 22.46
C GLY A 193 -1.55 -2.67 23.91
N TYR A 194 -0.76 -3.69 24.20
CA TYR A 194 -0.66 -4.28 25.55
C TYR A 194 0.74 -4.82 25.83
N ARG A 195 1.08 -5.00 27.11
CA ARG A 195 2.35 -5.60 27.52
C ARG A 195 2.16 -7.11 27.70
N TYR A 196 3.01 -7.90 27.04
CA TYR A 196 3.04 -9.35 27.22
C TYR A 196 4.47 -9.88 27.11
N ASP A 197 4.84 -10.81 27.99
CA ASP A 197 6.17 -11.44 28.04
C ASP A 197 7.34 -10.46 27.90
N SER A 198 7.32 -9.40 28.71
CA SER A 198 8.38 -8.35 28.72
C SER A 198 8.58 -7.59 27.40
N SER A 199 7.57 -7.63 26.53
CA SER A 199 7.52 -6.89 25.26
C SER A 199 6.19 -6.15 25.12
N LEU A 200 6.15 -5.15 24.24
CA LEU A 200 4.91 -4.50 23.82
C LEU A 200 4.37 -5.24 22.61
N GLN A 201 3.08 -5.57 22.64
CA GLN A 201 2.36 -6.25 21.59
C GLN A 201 1.22 -5.37 21.07
N GLU A 202 0.92 -5.51 19.79
CA GLU A 202 -0.16 -4.80 19.11
C GLU A 202 -0.96 -5.80 18.28
N ASP A 203 -2.28 -5.87 18.49
CA ASP A 203 -3.15 -6.81 17.80
C ASP A 203 -4.48 -6.15 17.40
N ILE A 204 -5.20 -6.76 16.45
CA ILE A 204 -6.60 -6.42 16.17
C ILE A 204 -7.45 -7.07 17.27
N LEU A 205 -8.18 -6.24 18.02
CA LEU A 205 -9.12 -6.72 19.02
C LEU A 205 -10.44 -7.17 18.37
N PHE A 206 -10.98 -6.35 17.46
CA PHE A 206 -12.25 -6.63 16.80
C PHE A 206 -12.44 -5.76 15.55
N CYS A 207 -13.25 -6.27 14.60
CA CYS A 207 -13.76 -5.53 13.45
C CYS A 207 -15.25 -5.85 13.29
N GLY A 208 -16.12 -4.84 13.28
CA GLY A 208 -17.57 -5.07 13.20
C GLY A 208 -18.34 -3.94 12.53
N LYS A 209 -19.54 -4.28 12.03
CA LYS A 209 -20.46 -3.31 11.43
C LYS A 209 -21.07 -2.42 12.52
N LEU A 210 -21.05 -1.12 12.27
CA LEU A 210 -21.79 -0.16 13.09
C LEU A 210 -23.26 -0.15 12.65
N PRO A 211 -24.23 -0.29 13.58
CA PRO A 211 -25.65 -0.38 13.26
C PRO A 211 -26.23 0.92 12.65
N THR A 212 -25.58 2.06 12.85
CA THR A 212 -25.91 3.35 12.24
C THR A 212 -24.62 4.12 11.92
N ARG A 213 -24.69 5.10 11.00
CA ARG A 213 -23.63 6.10 10.70
C ARG A 213 -23.43 7.08 11.87
N ALA A 214 -23.30 6.56 13.09
CA ALA A 214 -23.05 7.37 14.28
C ALA A 214 -21.56 7.67 14.34
N SER A 215 -21.22 8.95 14.20
CA SER A 215 -19.90 9.48 14.53
C SER A 215 -19.48 8.97 15.90
N LEU A 216 -18.29 8.35 15.99
CA LEU A 216 -17.60 7.86 17.20
C LEU A 216 -17.28 8.95 18.26
N CYS A 217 -18.09 9.99 18.32
CA CYS A 217 -17.95 11.16 19.19
C CYS A 217 -18.65 10.97 20.55
N HIS A 218 -19.47 9.92 20.75
CA HIS A 218 -19.98 9.64 22.08
C HIS A 218 -18.87 9.02 22.94
N GLN A 219 -18.22 9.89 23.73
CA GLN A 219 -17.47 9.48 24.92
C GLN A 219 -18.33 8.47 25.68
N ALA A 220 -17.93 7.20 25.66
CA ALA A 220 -18.50 6.25 26.60
C ALA A 220 -18.11 6.74 27.99
N ASP A 221 -19.10 6.98 28.86
CA ASP A 221 -18.89 7.33 30.27
C ASP A 221 -18.09 6.21 30.96
N THR A 222 -16.78 6.33 30.87
CA THR A 222 -15.79 5.43 31.44
C THR A 222 -14.80 6.31 32.17
N PRO A 223 -15.07 6.68 33.44
CA PRO A 223 -14.30 7.68 34.18
C PRO A 223 -12.82 7.32 34.36
N GLU A 224 -12.47 6.04 34.21
CA GLU A 224 -11.09 5.54 34.26
C GLU A 224 -10.37 5.58 32.90
N ALA A 225 -11.10 5.75 31.79
CA ALA A 225 -10.54 5.79 30.45
C ALA A 225 -10.14 7.21 30.05
N LYS A 226 -8.91 7.35 29.56
CA LYS A 226 -8.42 8.61 28.97
C LYS A 226 -8.58 8.55 27.46
N TRP A 227 -9.41 9.43 26.93
CA TRP A 227 -9.67 9.54 25.50
C TRP A 227 -8.74 10.57 24.86
N THR A 228 -8.13 10.19 23.74
CA THR A 228 -7.25 11.06 22.98
C THR A 228 -7.66 10.98 21.52
N HIS A 229 -8.03 12.13 20.93
CA HIS A 229 -8.41 12.17 19.52
C HIS A 229 -7.19 11.91 18.63
N CYS A 230 -7.41 11.37 17.44
CA CYS A 230 -6.37 11.29 16.43
C CYS A 230 -5.90 12.70 16.05
N PHE A 231 -4.60 12.98 16.24
CA PHE A 231 -3.96 14.27 15.94
C PHE A 231 -4.29 14.76 14.52
N LEU A 232 -4.23 13.84 13.55
CA LEU A 232 -4.42 14.15 12.13
C LEU A 232 -5.86 14.53 11.77
N HIS A 233 -6.84 13.93 12.44
CA HIS A 233 -8.24 14.22 12.17
C HIS A 233 -8.60 15.62 12.69
N ARG A 234 -8.06 16.08 13.84
CA ARG A 234 -8.38 17.42 14.40
C ARG A 234 -7.59 18.58 13.78
N GLU A 235 -6.36 18.36 13.29
CA GLU A 235 -5.60 19.35 12.49
C GLU A 235 -6.28 19.73 11.16
N ILE A 236 -7.10 18.85 10.59
CA ILE A 236 -7.85 19.17 9.38
C ILE A 236 -9.05 20.08 9.68
N PHE A 237 -9.71 19.88 10.82
CA PHE A 237 -10.71 20.84 11.31
C PHE A 237 -10.09 22.22 11.53
N ALA A 238 -8.83 22.28 11.96
CA ALA A 238 -8.08 23.53 12.12
C ALA A 238 -7.97 24.33 10.82
N VAL A 239 -7.70 23.66 9.69
CA VAL A 239 -7.49 24.27 8.36
C VAL A 239 -8.80 24.68 7.67
N ILE A 240 -9.93 24.04 8.02
CA ILE A 240 -11.23 24.20 7.33
C ILE A 240 -12.18 25.16 8.08
N GLU A 241 -11.84 25.64 9.27
CA GLU A 241 -12.67 26.58 10.05
C GLU A 241 -12.77 27.98 9.40
N VAL A 242 -13.73 28.11 8.48
CA VAL A 242 -14.44 29.35 8.15
C VAL A 242 -15.94 29.04 8.27
N ASP A 243 -16.55 29.47 9.37
CA ASP A 243 -17.99 29.57 9.68
C ASP A 243 -18.92 28.35 9.45
N HIS A 244 -18.39 27.18 9.08
CA HIS A 244 -19.19 25.96 8.96
C HIS A 244 -18.74 24.91 9.97
N VAL A 245 -19.24 25.04 11.19
CA VAL A 245 -19.05 24.08 12.32
C VAL A 245 -19.52 22.65 11.99
N GLN A 246 -20.17 22.43 10.84
CA GLN A 246 -20.76 21.14 10.47
C GLN A 246 -20.83 20.85 8.97
N LEU A 247 -20.00 21.47 8.10
CA LEU A 247 -19.89 21.02 6.70
C LEU A 247 -18.78 19.97 6.51
N LEU A 248 -18.86 18.88 7.25
CA LEU A 248 -18.47 17.61 6.65
C LEU A 248 -19.61 17.22 5.70
N TYR A 249 -19.53 17.68 4.44
CA TYR A 249 -20.10 16.85 3.38
C TYR A 249 -19.48 15.46 3.57
N TYR A 250 -20.35 14.52 3.92
CA TYR A 250 -20.07 13.12 4.19
C TYR A 250 -19.58 12.49 2.88
N SER A 251 -18.29 12.68 2.55
CA SER A 251 -17.66 12.04 1.41
C SER A 251 -17.04 10.73 1.87
N GLU A 252 -17.29 9.66 1.13
CA GLU A 252 -16.82 8.27 1.35
C GLU A 252 -15.28 8.12 1.24
N VAL A 253 -14.55 9.23 1.34
CA VAL A 253 -13.15 9.35 0.92
C VAL A 253 -12.34 9.84 2.12
N ARG A 254 -11.44 8.98 2.61
CA ARG A 254 -10.56 9.22 3.78
C ARG A 254 -9.81 10.53 3.63
N TRP A 255 -9.55 11.24 4.72
CA TRP A 255 -8.92 12.56 4.72
C TRP A 255 -7.70 12.78 3.78
N LEU A 256 -6.81 11.78 3.58
CA LEU A 256 -5.72 11.81 2.59
C LEU A 256 -6.21 12.09 1.16
N SER A 257 -7.40 11.61 0.85
CA SER A 257 -8.06 11.83 -0.42
C SER A 257 -8.60 13.25 -0.58
N ARG A 258 -8.82 14.02 0.49
CA ARG A 258 -9.32 15.40 0.37
C ARG A 258 -8.21 16.32 -0.13
N GLY A 259 -7.00 16.17 0.42
CA GLY A 259 -5.80 16.81 -0.14
C GLY A 259 -5.55 16.38 -1.58
N LEU A 260 -5.71 15.08 -1.87
CA LEU A 260 -5.58 14.55 -3.24
C LEU A 260 -6.66 15.10 -4.20
N VAL A 261 -7.92 15.18 -3.78
CA VAL A 261 -9.03 15.74 -4.57
C VAL A 261 -8.78 17.22 -4.85
N LEU A 262 -8.33 17.98 -3.86
CA LEU A 262 -8.00 19.39 -4.04
C LEU A 262 -6.82 19.57 -5.00
N LYS A 263 -5.78 18.76 -4.85
CA LYS A 263 -4.62 18.75 -5.74
C LYS A 263 -5.02 18.38 -7.17
N LEU A 264 -5.84 17.34 -7.34
CA LEU A 264 -6.37 16.93 -8.64
C LEU A 264 -7.26 18.02 -9.27
N LEU A 265 -8.09 18.68 -8.47
CA LEU A 265 -8.91 19.82 -8.92
C LEU A 265 -8.03 20.97 -9.42
N PHE A 266 -6.93 21.24 -8.70
CA PHE A 266 -5.95 22.25 -9.09
C PHE A 266 -5.20 21.86 -10.37
N GLU A 267 -4.78 20.60 -10.52
CA GLU A 267 -4.10 20.08 -11.71
C GLU A 267 -5.01 20.16 -12.94
N LEU A 268 -6.29 19.77 -12.80
CA LEU A 268 -7.30 19.77 -13.87
C LEU A 268 -8.05 21.10 -14.02
N ARG A 269 -7.57 22.19 -13.42
CA ARG A 269 -8.31 23.46 -13.34
C ARG A 269 -8.69 24.03 -14.71
N ASN A 270 -7.87 23.82 -15.74
CA ASN A 270 -8.11 24.32 -17.08
C ASN A 270 -9.20 23.50 -17.79
N GLU A 271 -9.17 22.19 -17.62
CA GLU A 271 -10.15 21.23 -18.13
C GLU A 271 -11.50 21.45 -17.44
N VAL A 272 -11.49 21.66 -16.11
CA VAL A 272 -12.68 21.99 -15.31
C VAL A 272 -13.26 23.34 -15.76
N PHE A 273 -12.42 24.36 -15.96
CA PHE A 273 -12.86 25.65 -16.50
C PHE A 273 -13.51 25.50 -17.88
N SER A 274 -12.87 24.76 -18.80
CA SER A 274 -13.40 24.48 -20.13
C SER A 274 -14.74 23.75 -20.07
N PHE A 275 -14.86 22.72 -19.22
CA PHE A 275 -16.10 21.97 -19.02
C PHE A 275 -17.24 22.83 -18.44
N LEU A 276 -16.95 23.62 -17.40
CA LEU A 276 -17.95 24.48 -16.76
C LEU A 276 -18.42 25.60 -17.69
N SER A 277 -17.51 26.15 -18.50
CA SER A 277 -17.81 27.22 -19.46
C SER A 277 -18.58 26.69 -20.68
N GLN A 278 -18.11 25.61 -21.29
CA GLN A 278 -18.62 25.13 -22.58
C GLN A 278 -19.83 24.21 -22.44
N LYS A 279 -19.79 23.26 -21.50
CA LYS A 279 -20.82 22.20 -21.40
C LYS A 279 -21.93 22.55 -20.42
N LYS A 280 -21.58 23.11 -19.26
CA LYS A 280 -22.55 23.36 -18.18
C LYS A 280 -23.07 24.79 -18.13
N LYS A 281 -22.41 25.76 -18.81
CA LYS A 281 -22.67 27.21 -18.71
C LYS A 281 -22.89 27.65 -17.26
N SER A 282 -22.12 27.06 -16.35
CA SER A 282 -22.32 27.23 -14.92
C SER A 282 -21.79 28.59 -14.49
N PRO A 283 -22.47 29.32 -13.59
CA PRO A 283 -21.92 30.54 -13.03
C PRO A 283 -20.57 30.28 -12.36
N LEU A 284 -20.30 29.06 -11.87
CA LEU A 284 -19.03 28.72 -11.19
C LEU A 284 -17.78 28.83 -12.08
N ALA A 285 -17.93 28.86 -13.41
CA ALA A 285 -16.81 28.99 -14.33
C ALA A 285 -15.98 30.26 -14.08
N HIS A 286 -16.61 31.37 -13.65
CA HIS A 286 -15.93 32.64 -13.42
C HIS A 286 -14.84 32.56 -12.34
N TYR A 287 -14.97 31.65 -11.38
CA TYR A 287 -13.96 31.46 -10.33
C TYR A 287 -12.65 30.95 -10.92
N TYR A 288 -12.68 30.05 -11.89
CA TYR A 288 -11.47 29.49 -12.49
C TYR A 288 -10.77 30.45 -13.47
N SER A 289 -11.45 31.51 -13.91
CA SER A 289 -10.82 32.65 -14.61
C SER A 289 -10.12 33.64 -13.66
N ASN A 290 -10.40 33.57 -12.36
CA ASN A 290 -9.92 34.53 -11.38
C ASN A 290 -8.63 34.05 -10.71
N MET A 291 -7.53 34.76 -10.93
CA MET A 291 -6.24 34.41 -10.35
C MET A 291 -6.23 34.43 -8.81
N ASN A 292 -7.05 35.27 -8.18
CA ASN A 292 -7.20 35.29 -6.72
C ASN A 292 -7.80 33.97 -6.21
N PHE A 293 -8.72 33.36 -6.96
CA PHE A 293 -9.28 32.06 -6.62
C PHE A 293 -8.26 30.94 -6.81
N THR A 294 -7.49 30.97 -7.90
CA THR A 294 -6.39 30.02 -8.14
C THR A 294 -5.40 30.01 -6.98
N VAL A 295 -4.88 31.19 -6.58
CA VAL A 295 -3.96 31.34 -5.45
C VAL A 295 -4.57 30.82 -4.14
N LYS A 296 -5.87 31.06 -3.90
CA LYS A 296 -6.59 30.58 -2.72
C LYS A 296 -6.78 29.06 -2.67
N ILE A 297 -6.85 28.36 -3.81
CA ILE A 297 -6.90 26.89 -3.87
C ILE A 297 -5.51 26.31 -3.65
N THR A 298 -4.49 26.96 -4.20
CA THR A 298 -3.13 26.46 -4.18
C THR A 298 -2.53 26.44 -2.78
N TYR A 299 -2.81 27.46 -1.97
CA TYR A 299 -2.32 27.49 -0.60
C TYR A 299 -2.74 26.26 0.23
N PRO A 300 -4.04 25.89 0.30
CA PRO A 300 -4.44 24.65 0.95
C PRO A 300 -3.85 23.40 0.32
N CYS A 301 -3.63 23.32 -1.01
CA CYS A 301 -2.94 22.18 -1.64
C CYS A 301 -1.55 21.95 -1.03
N ASP A 302 -0.77 23.01 -0.86
CA ASP A 302 0.55 22.94 -0.22
C ASP A 302 0.44 22.56 1.26
N ILE A 303 -0.50 23.17 2.01
CA ILE A 303 -0.73 22.83 3.43
C ILE A 303 -1.12 21.35 3.60
N PHE A 304 -2.04 20.83 2.79
CA PHE A 304 -2.41 19.41 2.82
C PHE A 304 -1.23 18.52 2.46
N SER A 305 -0.37 18.93 1.53
CA SER A 305 0.85 18.18 1.20
C SER A 305 1.84 18.15 2.37
N LEU A 306 1.97 19.24 3.13
CA LEU A 306 2.80 19.31 4.34
C LEU A 306 2.23 18.46 5.48
N LEU A 307 0.91 18.48 5.67
CA LEU A 307 0.21 17.64 6.65
C LEU A 307 0.29 16.15 6.28
N ASP A 308 0.21 15.81 4.99
CA ASP A 308 0.41 14.45 4.51
C ASP A 308 1.84 13.95 4.79
N GLN A 309 2.85 14.77 4.50
CA GLN A 309 4.24 14.45 4.85
C GLN A 309 4.43 14.23 6.36
N LEU A 310 3.79 15.07 7.18
CA LEU A 310 3.79 14.86 8.63
C LEU A 310 3.13 13.52 8.96
N ASN A 311 1.92 13.25 8.47
CA ASN A 311 1.23 11.99 8.69
C ASN A 311 2.07 10.76 8.33
N ILE A 312 2.62 10.72 7.12
CA ILE A 312 3.48 9.61 6.68
C ILE A 312 4.65 9.46 7.65
N SER A 313 5.22 10.57 8.13
CA SER A 313 6.31 10.54 9.11
C SER A 313 5.88 10.08 10.51
N LEU A 314 4.59 10.15 10.85
CA LEU A 314 4.02 9.60 12.10
C LEU A 314 3.73 8.09 11.97
N GLN A 315 3.59 7.59 10.74
CA GLN A 315 3.36 6.18 10.44
C GLN A 315 4.67 5.39 10.42
N GLY A 316 4.64 4.16 10.94
CA GLY A 316 5.75 3.23 10.85
C GLY A 316 5.83 2.22 12.00
N ARG A 317 6.54 1.11 11.77
CA ARG A 317 6.82 0.12 12.80
C ARG A 317 7.64 0.76 13.93
N ASN A 318 7.20 0.60 15.18
CA ASN A 318 7.77 1.19 16.40
C ASN A 318 7.53 2.70 16.59
N SER A 319 6.62 3.31 15.82
CA SER A 319 6.16 4.67 16.12
C SER A 319 5.45 4.67 17.48
N ASN A 320 5.98 5.45 18.42
CA ASN A 320 5.48 5.55 19.79
C ASN A 320 5.19 7.02 20.11
N ILE A 321 4.51 7.28 21.23
CA ILE A 321 4.11 8.64 21.60
C ILE A 321 5.29 9.63 21.70
N PHE A 322 6.49 9.19 22.08
CA PHE A 322 7.68 10.07 22.12
C PHE A 322 8.11 10.48 20.72
N PHE A 323 8.12 9.52 19.80
CA PHE A 323 8.42 9.79 18.40
C PHE A 323 7.36 10.70 17.76
N VAL A 324 6.08 10.45 18.02
CA VAL A 324 4.98 11.32 17.55
C VAL A 324 5.13 12.73 18.12
N ALA A 325 5.37 12.86 19.43
CA ALA A 325 5.59 14.14 20.09
C ALA A 325 6.77 14.93 19.49
N ASP A 326 7.89 14.25 19.25
CA ASP A 326 9.07 14.86 18.63
C ASP A 326 8.77 15.33 17.20
N LYS A 327 8.07 14.51 16.39
CA LYS A 327 7.69 14.87 15.02
C LYS A 327 6.74 16.06 14.98
N VAL A 328 5.71 16.06 15.84
CA VAL A 328 4.77 17.19 15.97
C VAL A 328 5.51 18.44 16.43
N GLN A 329 6.40 18.35 17.44
CA GLN A 329 7.19 19.49 17.90
C GLN A 329 8.10 20.06 16.79
N VAL A 330 8.75 19.19 16.01
CA VAL A 330 9.55 19.61 14.85
C VAL A 330 8.68 20.30 13.81
N PHE A 331 7.49 19.77 13.53
CA PHE A 331 6.55 20.41 12.60
C PHE A 331 6.10 21.79 13.09
N ARG A 332 5.81 21.96 14.39
CA ARG A 332 5.48 23.27 14.97
C ARG A 332 6.61 24.29 14.83
N ARG A 333 7.85 23.87 15.07
CA ARG A 333 9.02 24.73 14.84
C ARG A 333 9.17 25.12 13.38
N LYS A 334 8.85 24.20 12.45
CA LYS A 334 8.79 24.50 11.02
C LYS A 334 7.70 25.53 10.71
N LEU A 335 6.46 25.34 11.21
CA LEU A 335 5.38 26.32 11.05
C LEU A 335 5.81 27.71 11.54
N ALA A 336 6.43 27.82 12.72
CA ALA A 336 6.92 29.09 13.23
C ALA A 336 8.00 29.74 12.35
N LEU A 337 8.90 28.94 11.77
CA LEU A 337 9.88 29.43 10.80
C LEU A 337 9.20 29.91 9.51
N TRP A 338 8.21 29.17 9.03
CA TRP A 338 7.46 29.50 7.82
C TRP A 338 6.59 30.74 7.99
N THR A 339 6.03 30.97 9.18
CA THR A 339 5.36 32.23 9.54
C THR A 339 6.31 33.42 9.35
N LYS A 340 7.55 33.34 9.86
CA LYS A 340 8.54 34.43 9.69
C LYS A 340 8.85 34.68 8.21
N ARG A 341 9.02 33.61 7.42
CA ARG A 341 9.24 33.73 5.97
C ARG A 341 8.05 34.34 5.23
N ALA A 342 6.83 33.95 5.59
CA ALA A 342 5.61 34.51 5.00
C ALA A 342 5.49 36.02 5.29
N GLN A 343 5.89 36.48 6.48
CA GLN A 343 5.98 37.90 6.83
C GLN A 343 7.03 38.65 5.99
N GLU A 344 8.14 37.98 5.66
CA GLU A 344 9.16 38.47 4.71
C GLU A 344 8.73 38.33 3.23
N LYS A 345 7.49 37.92 2.96
CA LYS A 345 6.94 37.63 1.61
C LYS A 345 7.67 36.53 0.85
N ARG A 346 8.38 35.65 1.56
CA ARG A 346 9.04 34.48 0.99
C ARG A 346 8.12 33.26 1.11
N MET A 347 7.63 32.79 -0.04
CA MET A 347 6.73 31.62 -0.13
C MET A 347 7.43 30.36 -0.64
N ASP A 348 8.76 30.31 -0.59
CA ASP A 348 9.61 29.22 -1.09
C ASP A 348 9.32 27.83 -0.46
N VAL A 349 8.65 27.83 0.69
CA VAL A 349 8.21 26.62 1.41
C VAL A 349 6.95 26.00 0.81
N LEU A 350 6.14 26.81 0.11
CA LEU A 350 4.85 26.45 -0.48
C LEU A 350 5.04 26.46 -2.00
N PRO A 351 5.53 25.36 -2.59
CA PRO A 351 6.05 25.36 -3.96
C PRO A 351 4.98 25.71 -4.98
N LEU A 352 3.78 25.13 -4.88
CA LEU A 352 2.71 25.43 -5.82
C LEU A 352 2.30 26.90 -5.70
N LEU A 353 2.23 27.43 -4.49
CA LEU A 353 1.90 28.83 -4.24
C LEU A 353 2.98 29.77 -4.79
N SER A 354 4.26 29.43 -4.58
CA SER A 354 5.40 30.19 -5.06
C SER A 354 5.37 30.33 -6.59
N ASP A 355 5.19 29.22 -7.30
CA ASP A 355 5.15 29.19 -8.77
C ASP A 355 4.04 30.10 -9.33
N ILE A 356 2.87 30.09 -8.69
CA ILE A 356 1.72 30.90 -9.11
C ILE A 356 1.94 32.39 -8.81
N LEU A 357 2.56 32.72 -7.68
CA LEU A 357 2.88 34.09 -7.31
C LEU A 357 3.97 34.70 -8.20
N GLU A 358 4.93 33.90 -8.68
CA GLU A 358 5.89 34.33 -9.72
C GLU A 358 5.17 34.74 -11.00
N THR A 359 4.11 34.03 -11.36
CA THR A 359 3.30 34.31 -12.56
C THR A 359 2.29 35.45 -12.34
N SER A 360 2.03 35.85 -11.10
CA SER A 360 1.01 36.87 -10.74
C SER A 360 1.33 37.61 -9.45
N PRO A 361 2.35 38.49 -9.47
CA PRO A 361 2.83 39.20 -8.28
C PRO A 361 1.81 40.20 -7.68
N GLN A 362 0.75 40.53 -8.41
CA GLN A 362 -0.30 41.44 -7.98
C GLN A 362 -1.22 40.86 -6.88
N VAL A 363 -1.25 39.54 -6.69
CA VAL A 363 -2.15 38.90 -5.72
C VAL A 363 -1.51 38.91 -4.33
N LYS A 364 -2.19 39.54 -3.36
CA LYS A 364 -1.74 39.60 -1.96
C LYS A 364 -2.39 38.48 -1.14
N ILE A 365 -1.61 37.44 -0.82
CA ILE A 365 -2.02 36.36 0.10
C ILE A 365 -1.11 36.23 1.33
N SER A 366 0.02 36.95 1.36
CA SER A 366 1.04 36.85 2.42
C SER A 366 0.49 37.05 3.82
N ASP A 367 -0.44 37.98 3.98
CA ASP A 367 -1.01 38.33 5.27
C ASP A 367 -1.91 37.20 5.80
N SER A 368 -2.72 36.61 4.92
CA SER A 368 -3.56 35.44 5.25
C SER A 368 -2.72 34.22 5.62
N VAL A 369 -1.62 33.95 4.89
CA VAL A 369 -0.70 32.86 5.22
C VAL A 369 -0.01 33.11 6.56
N SER A 370 0.47 34.33 6.78
CA SER A 370 1.16 34.73 8.02
C SER A 370 0.26 34.67 9.24
N GLN A 371 -1.06 34.85 9.06
CA GLN A 371 -2.06 34.72 10.12
C GLN A 371 -2.47 33.26 10.37
N HIS A 372 -2.60 32.44 9.33
CA HIS A 372 -3.08 31.07 9.46
C HIS A 372 -2.02 30.09 10.00
N LEU A 373 -0.75 30.21 9.59
CA LEU A 373 0.31 29.27 10.05
C LEU A 373 0.49 29.23 11.58
N PRO A 374 0.46 30.36 12.32
CA PRO A 374 0.46 30.34 13.78
C PRO A 374 -0.77 29.64 14.38
N GLN A 375 -1.96 29.88 13.83
CA GLN A 375 -3.19 29.23 14.31
C GLN A 375 -3.13 27.72 14.14
N LEU A 376 -2.57 27.25 13.04
CA LEU A 376 -2.29 25.83 12.81
C LEU A 376 -1.32 25.29 13.87
N ALA A 377 -0.26 26.03 14.19
CA ALA A 377 0.72 25.62 15.20
C ALA A 377 0.20 25.65 16.65
N GLU A 378 -0.71 26.57 16.98
CA GLU A 378 -1.37 26.67 18.29
C GLU A 378 -2.39 25.55 18.47
N LYS A 379 -3.20 25.27 17.45
CA LYS A 379 -4.12 24.14 17.48
C LYS A 379 -3.34 22.86 17.74
N SER A 380 -2.17 22.64 17.13
CA SER A 380 -1.31 21.47 17.43
C SER A 380 -0.87 21.32 18.90
N ASP A 381 -0.96 22.36 19.73
CA ASP A 381 -0.59 22.32 21.16
C ASP A 381 -1.73 21.82 22.08
N GLU A 382 -2.97 22.14 21.75
CA GLU A 382 -4.17 21.74 22.52
C GLU A 382 -4.35 20.20 22.55
N TYR A 383 -3.66 19.49 21.64
CA TYR A 383 -3.83 18.06 21.40
C TYR A 383 -2.81 17.15 22.07
N SER A 384 -1.78 17.69 22.73
CA SER A 384 -0.83 16.77 23.34
C SER A 384 -1.48 16.06 24.54
N PRO A 385 -1.64 14.73 24.48
CA PRO A 385 -2.53 13.99 25.39
C PRO A 385 -1.99 13.87 26.81
N VAL A 386 -0.79 14.37 27.05
CA VAL A 386 -0.06 14.26 28.30
C VAL A 386 0.72 15.55 28.40
N ASP A 387 0.69 16.20 29.56
CA ASP A 387 1.70 17.20 29.90
C ASP A 387 3.08 16.60 29.55
N PHE A 388 3.68 17.08 28.46
CA PHE A 388 4.96 16.58 27.99
C PHE A 388 6.10 17.09 28.87
N GLY A 389 5.82 17.86 29.93
CA GLY A 389 6.79 18.24 30.97
C GLY A 389 7.65 17.07 31.46
N PRO A 390 7.08 15.92 31.86
CA PRO A 390 7.83 14.69 32.12
C PRO A 390 8.63 14.15 30.91
N ILE A 391 8.16 14.27 29.66
CA ILE A 391 8.91 13.92 28.43
C ILE A 391 10.21 14.74 28.28
N PHE A 392 10.20 16.01 28.68
CA PHE A 392 11.43 16.79 28.77
C PHE A 392 12.38 16.30 29.88
N PHE A 393 11.84 15.71 30.95
CA PHE A 393 12.65 15.04 31.98
C PHE A 393 13.33 13.78 31.44
N PHE A 394 12.68 13.04 30.54
CA PHE A 394 13.25 11.89 29.83
C PHE A 394 14.44 12.27 28.91
N ARG A 395 14.40 13.45 28.27
CA ARG A 395 15.55 13.96 27.49
C ARG A 395 16.78 14.30 28.32
N ARG A 396 16.61 14.48 29.64
CA ARG A 396 17.68 14.82 30.58
C ARG A 396 18.26 13.59 31.29
N PHE A 397 17.89 12.38 30.86
CA PHE A 397 18.40 11.14 31.45
C PHE A 397 19.93 11.08 31.37
N PRO A 398 20.63 10.82 32.50
CA PRO A 398 22.08 10.87 32.53
C PRO A 398 22.67 9.74 31.64
N PRO A 399 23.75 10.03 30.87
CA PRO A 399 24.44 9.05 30.02
C PRO A 399 24.95 7.79 30.74
N THR A 400 24.96 7.80 32.07
CA THR A 400 25.42 6.68 32.91
C THR A 400 24.49 5.48 32.88
N ALA A 401 23.18 5.64 32.69
CA ALA A 401 22.22 4.54 32.57
C ALA A 401 22.33 3.78 31.23
N LEU A 402 22.80 4.43 30.17
CA LEU A 402 23.08 3.81 28.87
C LEU A 402 24.24 2.81 28.92
N LYS A 403 25.12 2.89 29.93
CA LYS A 403 26.27 1.99 30.06
C LYS A 403 25.86 0.56 30.46
N SER A 404 24.80 0.37 31.26
CA SER A 404 24.37 -0.96 31.71
C SER A 404 23.75 -1.81 30.60
N CYS A 405 23.26 -1.18 29.52
CA CYS A 405 22.65 -1.83 28.36
C CYS A 405 23.51 -1.81 27.09
N SER A 406 24.74 -1.29 27.15
CA SER A 406 25.59 -0.92 26.01
C SER A 406 26.06 -2.06 25.07
N GLY A 407 25.52 -3.26 25.20
CA GLY A 407 25.79 -4.39 24.30
C GLY A 407 24.58 -4.99 23.59
N ARG A 408 23.34 -4.55 23.88
CA ARG A 408 22.12 -5.14 23.30
C ARG A 408 21.29 -4.09 22.58
N LYS A 409 20.98 -4.34 21.30
CA LYS A 409 20.06 -3.52 20.49
C LYS A 409 18.62 -3.81 20.94
N LEU A 410 18.23 -3.26 22.08
CA LEU A 410 16.87 -3.38 22.63
C LEU A 410 15.97 -2.31 22.01
N ASP A 411 14.70 -2.65 21.74
CA ASP A 411 13.69 -1.64 21.44
C ASP A 411 13.34 -0.84 22.70
N LEU A 412 12.66 0.30 22.51
CA LEU A 412 12.36 1.24 23.59
C LEU A 412 11.51 0.59 24.70
N GLY A 413 10.58 -0.30 24.35
CA GLY A 413 9.75 -1.02 25.31
C GLY A 413 10.59 -1.97 26.16
N SER A 414 11.39 -2.82 25.53
CA SER A 414 12.29 -3.73 26.25
C SER A 414 13.35 -3.00 27.07
N PHE A 415 13.83 -1.83 26.63
CA PHE A 415 14.73 -0.99 27.42
C PHE A 415 14.08 -0.53 28.73
N TRP A 416 12.90 0.08 28.66
CA TRP A 416 12.20 0.60 29.85
C TRP A 416 11.75 -0.52 30.79
N ILE A 417 11.42 -1.69 30.25
CA ILE A 417 11.14 -2.89 31.04
C ILE A 417 12.41 -3.39 31.74
N ALA A 418 13.57 -3.38 31.08
CA ALA A 418 14.82 -3.84 31.68
C ALA A 418 15.29 -2.91 32.82
N VAL A 419 15.16 -1.59 32.67
CA VAL A 419 15.54 -0.62 33.71
C VAL A 419 14.45 -0.39 34.76
N SER A 420 13.34 -1.13 34.70
CA SER A 420 12.21 -0.93 35.64
C SER A 420 12.57 -1.23 37.09
N LYS A 421 13.60 -2.04 37.34
CA LYS A 421 14.11 -2.31 38.69
C LYS A 421 14.89 -1.12 39.25
N GLU A 422 15.63 -0.42 38.40
CA GLU A 422 16.47 0.73 38.79
C GLU A 422 15.65 2.03 38.85
N TYR A 423 14.67 2.17 37.96
CA TYR A 423 13.83 3.37 37.84
C TYR A 423 12.33 3.03 37.78
N PRO A 424 11.74 2.47 38.85
CA PRO A 424 10.39 1.90 38.82
C PRO A 424 9.29 2.91 38.47
N CYS A 425 9.29 4.09 39.09
CA CYS A 425 8.28 5.12 38.82
C CYS A 425 8.33 5.63 37.39
N LEU A 426 9.54 5.73 36.82
CA LEU A 426 9.76 6.28 35.50
C LEU A 426 9.50 5.25 34.40
N ALA A 427 10.00 4.03 34.58
CA ALA A 427 9.69 2.91 33.71
C ALA A 427 8.17 2.67 33.69
N LEU A 428 7.49 2.70 34.84
CA LEU A 428 6.04 2.53 34.88
C LEU A 428 5.30 3.61 34.07
N ARG A 429 5.68 4.89 34.20
CA ARG A 429 5.08 5.98 33.40
C ARG A 429 5.35 5.81 31.91
N THR A 430 6.56 5.38 31.55
CA THR A 430 6.94 5.20 30.14
C THR A 430 6.21 4.04 29.51
N VAL A 431 6.24 2.86 30.15
CA VAL A 431 5.63 1.67 29.60
C VAL A 431 4.10 1.82 29.57
N LYS A 432 3.48 2.65 30.43
CA LYS A 432 2.07 3.04 30.28
C LYS A 432 1.76 3.86 29.02
N LEU A 433 2.72 4.62 28.53
CA LEU A 433 2.58 5.54 27.39
C LEU A 433 3.02 4.91 26.06
N LEU A 434 3.87 3.89 26.09
CA LEU A 434 4.34 3.19 24.90
C LEU A 434 3.27 2.41 24.10
N PRO A 435 2.23 1.82 24.72
CA PRO A 435 1.12 1.22 24.00
C PRO A 435 0.32 2.21 23.16
N PHE A 436 0.55 3.53 23.27
CA PHE A 436 -0.17 4.49 22.47
C PHE A 436 -0.02 4.19 20.98
N MET A 437 -1.09 3.65 20.40
CA MET A 437 -1.05 3.11 19.06
C MET A 437 -1.09 4.25 18.05
N THR A 438 -0.37 4.07 16.94
CA THR A 438 -0.32 5.07 15.86
C THR A 438 -1.28 4.68 14.73
N THR A 439 -1.64 5.65 13.89
CA THR A 439 -2.51 5.42 12.71
C THR A 439 -1.97 4.36 11.74
N TYR A 440 -0.71 3.96 11.88
CA TYR A 440 -0.08 2.90 11.09
C TYR A 440 -0.88 1.58 11.07
N LEU A 441 -1.38 1.11 12.21
CA LEU A 441 -2.09 -0.18 12.25
C LEU A 441 -3.46 -0.11 11.57
N CYS A 442 -4.15 1.02 11.68
CA CYS A 442 -5.35 1.27 10.91
C CYS A 442 -5.04 1.23 9.41
N GLU A 443 -4.06 1.99 8.94
CA GLU A 443 -3.69 2.02 7.51
C GLU A 443 -3.17 0.67 6.98
N SER A 444 -2.38 -0.05 7.77
CA SER A 444 -1.90 -1.40 7.44
C SER A 444 -3.04 -2.42 7.41
N GLY A 445 -3.90 -2.42 8.44
CA GLY A 445 -5.09 -3.26 8.52
C GLY A 445 -6.02 -3.02 7.33
N PHE A 446 -6.13 -1.76 6.89
CA PHE A 446 -6.88 -1.43 5.69
C PHE A 446 -6.28 -1.94 4.41
N SER A 447 -4.95 -1.92 4.25
CA SER A 447 -4.30 -2.51 3.07
C SER A 447 -4.60 -4.00 2.95
N ILE A 448 -4.60 -4.72 4.09
CA ILE A 448 -4.96 -6.14 4.15
C ILE A 448 -6.43 -6.34 3.77
N VAL A 449 -7.35 -5.60 4.42
CA VAL A 449 -8.78 -5.67 4.12
C VAL A 449 -9.07 -5.26 2.67
N ALA A 450 -8.33 -4.29 2.11
CA ALA A 450 -8.42 -3.83 0.73
C ALA A 450 -7.90 -4.86 -0.27
N THR A 451 -6.89 -5.65 0.08
CA THR A 451 -6.41 -6.74 -0.77
C THR A 451 -7.50 -7.81 -0.93
N THR A 452 -8.27 -8.07 0.12
CA THR A 452 -9.48 -8.91 0.07
C THR A 452 -10.60 -8.31 -0.81
N LYS A 453 -10.56 -7.00 -1.11
CA LYS A 453 -11.54 -6.30 -1.99
C LYS A 453 -11.33 -6.57 -3.49
N THR A 454 -10.22 -7.19 -3.91
CA THR A 454 -9.87 -7.35 -5.35
C THR A 454 -10.08 -8.75 -5.92
N LYS A 455 -10.62 -9.70 -5.14
CA LYS A 455 -10.99 -11.03 -5.62
C LYS A 455 -12.46 -11.30 -5.35
N VAL A 456 -13.32 -10.80 -6.25
CA VAL A 456 -14.63 -11.40 -6.56
C VAL A 456 -14.72 -11.50 -8.07
#